data_AF-A0A3D1BIN1-F1
#
_entry.id   AF-A0A3D1BIN1-F1
#
_cell.length_a   1.000
_cell.length_b   1.000
_cell.length_c   1.000
_cell.angle_alpha   90.00
_cell.angle_beta   90.00
_cell.angle_gamma   90.00
#
_symmetry.space_group_name_H-M   'P 1'
#
loop_
_entity.id
_entity.type
_entity.pdbx_description
1 polymer ?
#
loop_
_entity_poly.entity_id
_entity_poly.type
_entity_poly.pdbx_seq_one_letter_code
_entity_poly.pdbx_strand_id
1 'polypeptide(L)' 'MKKHFLIALLFLCCIFVVPISAQEYTEYISEFNSEIVINEDASIDIVEEVHYHLPEGRHGIYWTLPVDYSVSGFM' A
#
# COMPACT_ATOMS: atom_id res chain seq x y z
N MET A 1 33.47 42.04 5.63
CA MET A 1 33.93 40.85 4.86
C MET A 1 33.29 39.53 5.32
N LYS A 2 33.18 39.25 6.63
CA LYS A 2 32.57 38.00 7.15
C LYS A 2 31.10 37.76 6.76
N LYS A 3 30.26 38.80 6.68
CA LYS A 3 28.83 38.70 6.30
C LYS A 3 28.63 38.22 4.86
N HIS A 4 29.42 38.72 3.91
CA HIS A 4 29.34 38.31 2.51
C HIS A 4 29.85 36.90 2.29
N PHE A 5 30.84 36.48 3.08
CA PHE A 5 31.32 35.10 3.10
C PHE A 5 30.22 34.12 3.56
N LEU A 6 29.49 34.47 4.62
CA LEU A 6 28.34 33.67 5.09
C LEU A 6 27.23 33.55 4.04
N ILE A 7 26.94 34.65 3.33
CA ILE A 7 25.93 34.66 2.25
C ILE A 7 26.39 33.80 1.06
N ALA A 8 27.66 33.91 0.67
CA ALA A 8 28.23 33.10 -0.40
C ALA A 8 28.26 31.61 -0.04
N LEU A 9 28.57 31.28 1.22
CA LEU A 9 28.56 29.91 1.71
C LEU A 9 27.14 29.32 1.72
N LEU A 10 26.15 30.11 2.18
CA LEU A 10 24.74 29.71 2.14
C LEU A 10 24.28 29.47 0.70
N PHE A 11 24.64 30.38 -0.22
CA PHE A 11 24.30 30.25 -1.63
C PHE A 11 24.93 29.02 -2.27
N LEU A 12 26.18 28.70 -1.93
CA LEU A 12 26.87 27.51 -2.38
C LEU A 12 26.17 26.23 -1.90
N CYS A 13 25.71 26.17 -0.65
CA CYS A 13 24.96 25.04 -0.12
C CYS A 13 23.64 24.78 -0.86
N CYS A 14 22.97 25.83 -1.37
CA CYS A 14 21.73 25.69 -2.15
C CYS A 14 21.95 25.04 -3.54
N ILE A 15 23.19 25.06 -4.07
CA ILE A 15 23.51 24.49 -5.39
C ILE A 15 23.76 22.98 -5.29
N PHE A 16 24.10 22.47 -4.10
CA PHE A 16 24.34 21.05 -3.85
C PHE A 16 23.11 20.30 -3.31
N VAL A 17 21.90 20.69 -3.71
CA VAL A 17 20.71 19.90 -3.42
C VAL A 17 20.68 18.68 -4.33
N VAL A 18 20.91 17.51 -3.75
CA VAL A 18 20.69 16.23 -4.43
C VAL A 18 19.17 16.06 -4.60
N PRO A 19 18.66 15.68 -5.78
CA PRO A 19 17.24 15.35 -5.93
C PRO A 19 16.92 14.18 -5.00
N ILE A 20 16.16 14.46 -3.94
CA ILE A 20 15.49 13.41 -3.17
C ILE A 20 14.26 13.02 -3.98
N SER A 21 14.29 11.81 -4.54
CA SER A 21 13.08 11.16 -5.03
C SER A 21 12.36 10.63 -3.81
N ALA A 22 11.16 11.14 -3.54
CA ALA A 22 10.21 10.36 -2.74
C ALA A 22 9.88 9.12 -3.58
N GLN A 23 10.42 7.96 -3.22
CA GLN A 23 10.05 6.71 -3.87
C GLN A 23 8.57 6.47 -3.57
N GLU A 24 7.74 6.59 -4.60
CA GLU A 24 6.32 6.29 -4.54
C GLU A 24 6.19 4.76 -4.54
N TYR A 25 6.22 4.18 -3.34
CA TYR A 25 5.99 2.76 -3.13
C TYR A 25 4.49 2.49 -3.25
N THR A 26 4.00 2.42 -4.48
CA THR A 26 2.58 2.13 -4.73
C THR A 26 2.33 0.65 -4.47
N GLU A 27 1.65 0.38 -3.36
CA GLU A 27 1.10 -0.93 -3.07
C GLU A 27 -0.31 -1.03 -3.65
N TYR A 28 -0.65 -2.20 -4.20
CA TYR A 28 -1.96 -2.45 -4.78
C TYR A 28 -2.28 -3.94 -4.81
N ILE A 29 -3.57 -4.27 -4.83
CA ILE A 29 -4.04 -5.62 -5.14
C ILE A 29 -3.95 -5.79 -6.66
N SER A 30 -3.12 -6.72 -7.12
CA SER A 30 -2.97 -7.01 -8.55
C SER A 30 -4.10 -7.91 -9.06
N GLU A 31 -4.57 -8.83 -8.21
CA GLU A 31 -5.64 -9.76 -8.53
C GLU A 31 -6.45 -10.09 -7.29
N PHE A 32 -7.76 -10.20 -7.47
CA PHE A 32 -8.71 -10.63 -6.45
C PHE A 32 -9.68 -11.63 -7.08
N ASN A 33 -9.67 -12.85 -6.56
CA ASN A 33 -10.59 -13.92 -6.97
C ASN A 33 -11.45 -14.31 -5.76
N SER A 34 -12.74 -14.53 -6.01
CA SER A 34 -13.71 -14.95 -5.01
C SER A 34 -14.60 -16.03 -5.60
N GLU A 35 -14.51 -17.22 -5.03
CA GLU A 35 -15.37 -18.35 -5.34
C GLU A 35 -16.41 -18.49 -4.23
N ILE A 36 -17.69 -18.48 -4.62
CA ILE A 36 -18.82 -18.59 -3.70
C ILE A 36 -19.63 -19.82 -4.10
N VAL A 37 -19.76 -20.77 -3.17
CA VAL A 37 -20.54 -21.99 -3.35
C VAL A 37 -21.67 -22.00 -2.32
N ILE A 38 -22.90 -22.21 -2.78
CA ILE A 38 -24.06 -22.43 -1.93
C ILE A 38 -24.35 -23.93 -1.95
N ASN A 39 -24.22 -24.57 -0.78
CA ASN A 39 -24.43 -26.00 -0.62
C ASN A 39 -25.93 -26.32 -0.51
N GLU A 40 -26.29 -27.59 -0.71
CA GLU A 40 -27.68 -28.06 -0.63
C GLU A 40 -28.29 -27.91 0.78
N ASP A 41 -27.46 -27.90 1.82
CA ASP A 41 -27.85 -27.65 3.21
C ASP A 41 -27.97 -26.16 3.56
N ALA A 42 -27.88 -25.28 2.55
CA ALA A 42 -27.87 -23.83 2.65
C ALA A 42 -26.66 -23.24 3.41
N SER A 43 -25.60 -24.02 3.63
CA SER A 43 -24.30 -23.45 4.00
C SER A 43 -23.68 -22.73 2.80
N ILE A 44 -22.83 -21.74 3.07
CA ILE A 44 -22.13 -20.95 2.05
C ILE A 44 -20.64 -21.09 2.29
N ASP A 45 -19.93 -21.60 1.30
CA ASP A 45 -18.47 -21.64 1.28
C ASP A 45 -17.96 -20.48 0.43
N ILE A 46 -17.05 -19.69 1.00
CA ILE A 46 -16.43 -18.53 0.34
C ILE A 46 -14.92 -18.73 0.38
N VAL A 47 -14.30 -18.82 -0.79
CA VAL A 47 -12.85 -18.92 -0.94
C VAL A 47 -12.36 -17.68 -1.68
N GLU A 48 -11.54 -16.89 -1.01
CA GLU A 48 -10.97 -15.66 -1.55
C GLU A 48 -9.45 -15.80 -1.71
N GLU A 49 -8.96 -15.41 -2.88
CA GLU A 49 -7.54 -15.35 -3.20
C GLU A 49 -7.16 -13.91 -3.55
N VAL A 50 -6.17 -13.37 -2.85
CA VAL A 50 -5.72 -11.98 -3.04
C VAL A 50 -4.24 -11.96 -3.38
N HIS A 51 -3.92 -11.44 -4.56
CA HIS A 51 -2.54 -11.19 -4.96
C HIS A 51 -2.21 -9.73 -4.72
N TYR A 52 -1.23 -9.49 -3.86
CA TYR A 52 -0.86 -8.15 -3.43
C TYR A 52 0.55 -7.81 -3.89
N HIS A 53 0.70 -6.66 -4.54
CA HIS A 53 1.99 -6.15 -4.98
C HIS A 53 2.67 -5.37 -3.85
N LEU A 54 3.81 -5.89 -3.39
CA LEU A 54 4.70 -5.20 -2.45
C LEU A 54 6.01 -4.82 -3.15
N PRO A 55 6.30 -3.51 -3.30
CA PRO A 55 7.52 -3.07 -3.98
C PRO A 55 8.79 -3.31 -3.16
N GLU A 56 8.69 -3.44 -1.83
CA GLU A 56 9.81 -3.78 -0.95
C GLU A 56 9.42 -4.87 0.06
N GLY A 57 10.36 -5.76 0.36
CA GLY A 57 10.17 -6.80 1.37
C GLY A 57 10.07 -6.19 2.78
N ARG A 58 8.85 -6.04 3.30
CA ARG A 58 8.62 -5.66 4.70
C ARG A 58 8.59 -6.91 5.58
N HIS A 59 9.37 -6.94 6.67
CA HIS A 59 9.29 -8.00 7.67
C HIS A 59 8.13 -7.71 8.64
N GLY A 60 7.09 -8.56 8.64
CA GLY A 60 6.00 -8.51 9.64
C GLY A 60 4.75 -7.76 9.21
N ILE A 61 4.09 -8.22 8.14
CA ILE A 61 2.80 -7.66 7.70
C ILE A 61 1.69 -8.39 8.46
N TYR A 62 1.03 -7.66 9.37
CA TYR A 62 -0.24 -8.11 9.94
C TYR A 62 -1.35 -7.55 9.06
N TRP A 63 -2.04 -8.45 8.37
CA TRP A 63 -3.20 -8.10 7.56
C TRP A 63 -4.47 -8.44 8.33
N THR A 64 -5.33 -7.44 8.52
CA THR A 64 -6.69 -7.67 8.98
C THR A 64 -7.56 -7.59 7.76
N LEU A 65 -7.99 -8.74 7.23
CA LEU A 65 -9.00 -8.79 6.18
C LEU A 65 -10.35 -8.47 6.83
N PRO A 66 -10.99 -7.32 6.55
CA PRO A 66 -12.32 -7.05 7.06
C PRO A 66 -13.30 -7.91 6.26
N VAL A 67 -13.76 -8.99 6.88
CA VAL A 67 -14.74 -9.89 6.28
C VAL A 67 -16.14 -9.35 6.59
N ASP A 68 -16.67 -8.48 5.73
CA ASP A 68 -18.04 -7.96 5.85
C ASP A 68 -18.94 -8.63 4.80
N TYR A 69 -19.58 -9.74 5.19
CA TYR A 69 -20.55 -10.42 4.34
C TYR A 69 -21.95 -9.87 4.61
N SER A 70 -22.43 -9.06 3.68
CA SER A 70 -23.84 -8.68 3.60
C SER A 70 -24.68 -9.90 3.18
N VAL A 71 -25.19 -10.64 4.16
CA VAL A 71 -26.25 -11.63 3.95
C VAL A 71 -27.58 -10.89 3.76
N SER A 72 -27.79 -10.39 2.54
CA SER A 72 -29.13 -10.14 2.02
C SER A 72 -29.82 -11.48 1.81
N GLY A 73 -30.20 -12.15 2.91
CA GLY A 73 -31.05 -13.33 2.84
C GLY A 73 -32.31 -12.96 2.08
N PHE A 74 -32.57 -13.65 0.97
CA PHE A 74 -33.78 -13.49 0.17
C PHE A 74 -35.00 -13.55 1.11
N MET A 75 -35.69 -12.42 1.23
CA MET A 75 -36.95 -12.27 1.96
C MET A 75 -38.12 -12.40 0.99
#